data_AF-A0A9D6WRD9-F1
#
_entry.id   AF-A0A9D6WRD9-F1
#
_cell.length_a   1.000
_cell.length_b   1.000
_cell.length_c   1.000
_cell.angle_alpha   90.00
_cell.angle_beta   90.00
_cell.angle_gamma   90.00
#
_symmetry.space_group_name_H-M   'P 1'
#
loop_
_entity.id
_entity.type
_entity.pdbx_description
1 polymer ?
#
loop_
_entity_poly.entity_id
_entity_poly.type
_entity_poly.pdbx_seq_one_letter_code
_entity_poly.pdbx_strand_id
1 'polypeptide(L)' 'MARVQVCQHCGAARTFVAAIRETQDQYGARVNVEFVACLDECHNLPVIKVNGQLVYDATPQLIRHAIERAVAQEIQNG' A
#
# COMPACT_ATOMS: atom_id res chain seq x y z
N MET A 1 8.64 10.25 -2.84
CA MET A 1 7.86 9.67 -1.72
C MET A 1 7.03 8.51 -2.24
N ALA A 2 7.01 7.38 -1.53
CA ALA A 2 6.24 6.21 -1.94
C ALA A 2 4.74 6.48 -1.74
N ARG A 3 3.93 6.42 -2.81
CA ARG A 3 2.48 6.61 -2.75
C ARG A 3 1.79 5.26 -2.62
N VAL A 4 1.01 5.09 -1.56
CA VAL A 4 0.26 3.86 -1.27
C VAL A 4 -1.22 4.20 -1.26
N GLN A 5 -2.00 3.63 -2.18
CA GLN A 5 -3.46 3.76 -2.20
C GLN A 5 -4.09 2.46 -1.74
N VAL A 6 -5.03 2.56 -0.80
CA VAL A 6 -5.67 1.42 -0.15
C VAL A 6 -7.15 1.48 -0.44
N CYS A 7 -7.68 0.43 -1.08
CA CYS A 7 -9.10 0.34 -1.37
C CYS A 7 -9.91 0.07 -0.09
N GLN A 8 -10.84 0.97 0.23
CA GLN A 8 -11.74 0.89 1.39
C GLN A 8 -12.89 -0.09 1.20
N HIS A 9 -13.38 -0.27 -0.03
CA HIS A 9 -14.47 -1.20 -0.32
C HIS A 9 -14.05 -2.67 -0.28
N CYS A 10 -12.83 -2.98 -0.69
CA CYS A 10 -12.34 -4.35 -0.67
C CYS A 10 -11.92 -4.76 0.75
N GLY A 11 -11.78 -6.07 0.97
CA GLY A 11 -11.33 -6.61 2.26
C GLY A 11 -9.97 -6.09 2.73
N ALA A 12 -9.21 -5.38 1.88
CA ALA A 12 -7.88 -4.89 2.20
C ALA A 12 -7.87 -3.85 3.32
N ALA A 13 -8.78 -2.87 3.33
CA ALA A 13 -8.77 -1.83 4.35
C ALA A 13 -9.04 -2.39 5.76
N ARG A 14 -9.87 -3.43 5.89
CA ARG A 14 -10.09 -4.04 7.21
C ARG A 14 -8.91 -4.90 7.65
N THR A 15 -8.34 -5.69 6.74
CA THR A 15 -7.32 -6.68 7.09
C THR A 15 -5.91 -6.07 7.20
N PHE A 16 -5.59 -5.00 6.48
CA PHE A 16 -4.21 -4.50 6.38
C PHE A 16 -3.97 -3.09 6.92
N VAL A 17 -4.99 -2.41 7.45
CA VAL A 17 -4.81 -1.09 8.08
C VAL A 17 -3.71 -1.11 9.13
N ALA A 18 -3.59 -2.18 9.92
CA ALA A 18 -2.50 -2.33 10.90
C ALA A 18 -1.12 -2.39 10.23
N ALA A 19 -0.94 -3.21 9.18
CA ALA A 19 0.32 -3.32 8.46
C ALA A 19 0.70 -2.02 7.75
N ILE A 20 -0.26 -1.33 7.15
CA ILE A 20 -0.06 -0.04 6.48
C ILE A 20 0.35 1.04 7.49
N ARG A 21 -0.34 1.10 8.64
CA ARG A 21 0.00 2.03 9.73
C ARG A 21 1.39 1.76 10.29
N GLU A 22 1.72 0.50 10.58
CA GLU A 22 3.05 0.12 11.08
C GLU A 22 4.16 0.54 10.09
N THR A 23 3.90 0.37 8.79
CA THR A 23 4.85 0.79 7.74
C THR A 23 4.95 2.32 7.65
N GLN A 24 3.82 3.03 7.80
CA GLN A 24 3.80 4.49 7.85
C GLN A 24 4.55 5.04 9.08
N ASP A 25 4.42 4.40 10.25
CA ASP A 25 5.16 4.75 11.45
C ASP A 25 6.67 4.50 11.27
N GLN A 26 7.05 3.38 10.64
CA GLN A 26 8.45 3.02 10.39
C GLN A 26 9.15 3.97 9.39
N TYR A 27 8.48 4.35 8.31
CA TYR A 27 9.08 5.15 7.23
C TYR A 27 8.70 6.64 7.28
N GLY A 28 7.75 7.02 8.15
CA GLY A 28 7.31 8.39 8.36
C GLY A 28 6.91 9.09 7.05
N ALA A 29 7.44 10.30 6.86
CA ALA A 29 7.17 11.15 5.70
C ALA A 29 7.61 10.56 4.33
N ARG A 30 8.31 9.42 4.31
CA ARG A 30 8.70 8.74 3.06
C ARG A 30 7.55 7.98 2.41
N VAL A 31 6.49 7.68 3.16
CA VAL A 31 5.31 6.95 2.68
C VAL A 31 4.08 7.83 2.81
N ASN A 32 3.36 8.04 1.72
CA ASN A 32 2.08 8.71 1.69
C ASN A 32 0.97 7.67 1.48
N VAL A 33 0.15 7.46 2.52
CA VAL A 33 -0.98 6.53 2.49
C VAL A 33 -2.28 7.28 2.20
N GLU A 34 -2.97 6.87 1.15
CA GLU A 34 -4.26 7.41 0.73
C GLU A 34 -5.30 6.29 0.76
N PHE A 35 -6.42 6.53 1.43
CA PHE A 35 -7.54 5.59 1.40
C PHE A 35 -8.52 6.03 0.32
N VAL A 36 -8.77 5.16 -0.65
CA VAL A 36 -9.64 5.43 -1.80
C VAL A 36 -10.89 4.55 -1.75
N ALA A 37 -12.00 5.03 -2.32
CA ALA A 37 -13.29 4.33 -2.24
C ALA A 37 -13.22 2.91 -2.83
N CYS A 38 -12.70 2.77 -4.05
CA CYS A 38 -12.29 1.49 -4.65
C CYS A 38 -11.11 1.73 -5.61
N LEU A 39 -10.24 0.74 -5.75
CA LEU A 39 -9.28 0.67 -6.85
C LEU A 39 -9.94 -0.09 -7.99
N ASP A 40 -9.77 0.32 -9.24
CA ASP A 40 -10.20 -0.49 -10.38
C ASP A 40 -9.75 -1.95 -10.17
N GLU A 41 -10.66 -2.91 -10.42
CA GLU A 41 -10.43 -4.35 -10.24
C GLU A 41 -10.47 -4.87 -8.77
N CYS A 42 -11.00 -4.10 -7.82
CA CYS A 42 -11.12 -4.49 -6.40
C CYS A 42 -12.17 -5.60 -6.09
N HIS A 43 -12.55 -6.44 -7.08
CA HIS A 43 -13.66 -7.43 -7.07
C HIS A 43 -13.54 -8.51 -5.97
N ASN A 44 -13.80 -8.13 -4.70
CA ASN A 44 -13.70 -8.96 -3.49
C ASN A 44 -12.30 -9.46 -3.10
N LEU A 45 -11.26 -9.12 -3.85
CA LEU A 45 -9.88 -9.45 -3.49
C LEU A 45 -9.22 -8.26 -2.77
N PRO A 46 -8.33 -8.54 -1.80
CA PRO A 46 -7.54 -7.50 -1.19
C PRO A 46 -6.52 -6.94 -2.19
N VAL A 47 -6.71 -5.68 -2.60
CA VAL A 47 -5.84 -4.99 -3.56
C VAL A 47 -5.37 -3.67 -2.98
N ILE A 48 -4.08 -3.37 -3.15
CA ILE A 48 -3.49 -2.05 -2.90
C ILE A 48 -2.76 -1.55 -4.15
N LYS A 49 -2.48 -0.25 -4.21
CA LYS A 49 -1.69 0.35 -5.29
C LYS A 49 -0.47 1.06 -4.70
N VAL A 50 0.73 0.67 -5.11
CA VAL A 50 1.99 1.24 -4.62
C VAL A 50 2.74 1.86 -5.80
N ASN A 51 3.03 3.16 -5.74
CA ASN A 51 3.69 3.92 -6.82
C ASN A 51 3.02 3.73 -8.19
N GLY A 52 1.70 3.56 -8.23
CA GLY A 52 0.95 3.33 -9.47
C GLY A 52 0.78 1.87 -9.86
N GLN A 53 1.45 0.92 -9.19
CA GLN A 53 1.36 -0.52 -9.47
C GLN A 53 0.36 -1.22 -8.54
N LEU A 54 -0.53 -2.03 -9.11
CA LEU A 54 -1.49 -2.83 -8.35
C LEU A 54 -0.80 -4.07 -7.76
N VAL A 55 -1.09 -4.33 -6.48
CA VAL A 55 -0.66 -5.52 -5.76
C VAL A 55 -1.93 -6.31 -5.41
N TYR A 56 -2.10 -7.43 -6.11
CA TYR A 56 -3.20 -8.36 -5.92
C TYR A 56 -2.87 -9.38 -4.82
N ASP A 57 -3.92 -10.02 -4.29
CA ASP A 57 -3.82 -11.01 -3.20
C ASP A 57 -2.94 -10.51 -2.05
N ALA A 58 -3.16 -9.24 -1.69
CA ALA A 58 -2.27 -8.53 -0.80
C ALA A 58 -2.29 -9.21 0.58
N THR A 59 -1.17 -9.78 1.01
CA THR A 59 -0.95 -10.23 2.39
C THR A 59 -0.21 -9.16 3.19
N PRO A 60 -0.23 -9.17 4.55
CA PRO A 60 0.46 -8.15 5.33
C PRO A 60 1.97 -8.08 5.00
N GLN A 61 2.59 -9.25 4.74
CA GLN A 61 3.99 -9.37 4.36
C GLN A 61 4.25 -8.80 2.96
N LEU A 62 3.38 -9.12 1.99
CA LEU A 62 3.51 -8.62 0.63
C LEU A 62 3.35 -7.09 0.58
N ILE A 63 2.42 -6.54 1.36
CA ILE A 63 2.22 -5.10 1.48
C ILE A 63 3.46 -4.41 2.04
N ARG A 64 4.03 -4.91 3.14
CA ARG A 64 5.27 -4.38 3.71
C ARG A 64 6.38 -4.38 2.66
N HIS A 65 6.64 -5.51 2.02
CA HIS A 65 7.66 -5.62 0.99
C HIS A 65 7.42 -4.70 -0.21
N ALA A 66 6.17 -4.53 -0.66
CA ALA A 66 5.86 -3.61 -1.75
C ALA A 66 6.17 -2.16 -1.38
N ILE A 67 5.82 -1.74 -0.15
CA ILE A 67 6.10 -0.39 0.35
C ILE A 67 7.61 -0.19 0.56
N GLU A 68 8.29 -1.15 1.18
CA GLU A 68 9.75 -1.15 1.36
C GLU A 68 10.48 -0.97 0.04
N ARG A 69 10.08 -1.74 -0.98
CA ARG A 69 10.64 -1.62 -2.32
C ARG A 69 10.36 -0.27 -2.95
N ALA A 70 9.16 0.28 -2.76
CA ALA A 70 8.83 1.61 -3.26
C ALA A 70 9.68 2.69 -2.58
N VAL A 71 9.82 2.65 -1.25
CA VAL A 71 10.67 3.58 -0.49
C VAL A 71 12.13 3.46 -0.95
N ALA A 72 12.66 2.25 -1.13
CA ALA A 72 14.01 2.05 -1.63
C ALA A 72 14.21 2.61 -3.05
N GLN A 73 13.20 2.49 -3.92
CA GLN A 73 13.22 3.09 -5.26
C GLN A 73 13.23 4.61 -5.20
N GLU A 74 12.49 5.22 -4.27
CA GLU A 74 12.55 6.68 -4.08
C GLU A 74 13.93 7.16 -3.61
N ILE A 75 14.67 6.35 -2.84
CA ILE A 75 16.02 6.68 -2.37
C ILE A 75 17.06 6.58 -3.51
N GLN A 76 16.84 5.71 -4.49
CA GLN A 76 17.77 5.52 -5.62
C GLN A 76 17.52 6.46 -6.80
N ASN A 77 16.31 7.03 -6.93
CA ASN A 77 15.92 7.93 -8.02
C ASN A 77 15.89 9.43 -7.62
N GLY A 78 16.28 9.74 -6.38
CA GLY A 78 16.39 11.11 -5.85
C GLY A 78 17.81 11.44 -5.45
#